data_AF-A0A355E170-F1
#
_entry.id   AF-A0A355E170-F1
#
_cell.length_a   1.000
_cell.length_b   1.000
_cell.length_c   1.000
_cell.angle_alpha   90.00
_cell.angle_beta   90.00
_cell.angle_gamma   90.00
#
_symmetry.space_group_name_H-M   'P 1'
#
loop_
_entity.id
_entity.type
_entity.pdbx_description
1 polymer ?
#
loop_
_entity_poly.entity_id
_entity_poly.type
_entity_poly.pdbx_seq_one_letter_code
_entity_poly.pdbx_strand_id
1 'polypeptide(L)'
;MRIHLLPSLILAAAILSGCGLVYTNIHSPRGYRSATPADVKVAPDDPTVTGRSCSRAILYTVAWGDSGYAAATARALEGKPGLILYDVKSDIKVTAIGLGLYTEVCTIVTGKAGRP
;
A
#
# COMPACT_ATOMS: atom_id res chain seq x y z
N MET A 1 20.25 44.39 -7.50
CA MET A 1 20.38 43.01 -6.99
C MET A 1 19.01 42.32 -6.87
N ARG A 2 18.19 42.29 -7.94
CA ARG A 2 16.80 41.78 -7.88
C ARG A 2 16.37 40.91 -9.08
N ILE A 3 17.17 40.84 -10.15
CA ILE A 3 16.78 40.20 -11.42
C ILE A 3 17.09 38.69 -11.45
N HIS A 4 18.06 38.20 -10.67
CA HIS A 4 18.39 36.76 -10.60
C HIS A 4 17.50 35.95 -9.64
N LEU A 5 16.69 36.61 -8.82
CA LEU A 5 15.78 35.92 -7.88
C LEU A 5 14.56 35.34 -8.60
N LEU A 6 14.09 36.01 -9.66
CA LEU A 6 12.91 35.61 -10.42
C LEU A 6 13.09 34.28 -11.18
N PRO A 7 14.17 34.04 -11.95
CA PRO A 7 14.36 32.77 -12.67
C PRO A 7 14.59 31.59 -11.73
N SER A 8 15.29 31.80 -10.60
CA SER A 8 15.51 30.76 -9.58
C SER A 8 14.22 30.33 -8.89
N LEU A 9 13.31 31.28 -8.65
CA LEU A 9 12.00 31.01 -8.05
C LEU A 9 11.07 30.28 -9.02
N ILE A 10 11.11 30.62 -10.31
CA ILE A 10 10.35 29.94 -11.38
C ILE A 10 10.88 28.51 -11.59
N LEU A 11 12.20 28.30 -11.55
CA LEU A 11 12.79 26.96 -11.66
C LEU A 11 12.45 26.09 -10.44
N ALA A 12 12.51 26.64 -9.23
CA ALA A 12 12.07 25.95 -8.02
C ALA A 12 10.57 25.62 -8.07
N ALA A 13 9.73 26.56 -8.53
CA ALA A 13 8.30 26.32 -8.72
C ALA A 13 8.01 25.29 -9.82
N ALA A 14 8.82 25.21 -10.89
CA ALA A 14 8.68 24.20 -11.94
C ALA A 14 9.05 22.79 -11.43
N ILE A 15 10.13 22.66 -10.65
CA ILE A 15 10.52 21.40 -9.97
C ILE A 15 9.45 20.96 -8.96
N LEU A 16 8.82 21.92 -8.27
CA LEU A 16 7.77 21.64 -7.28
C LEU A 16 6.38 21.44 -7.89
N SER A 17 6.08 22.00 -9.07
CA SER A 17 4.74 21.96 -9.70
C SER A 17 4.58 20.86 -10.76
N GLY A 18 5.66 20.38 -11.36
CA GLY A 18 5.62 19.26 -12.30
C GLY A 18 5.91 17.95 -11.59
N CYS A 19 4.93 17.40 -10.85
CA CYS A 19 4.98 16.06 -10.23
C CYS A 19 6.41 15.56 -9.93
N GLY A 20 7.10 16.16 -8.95
CA GLY A 20 8.54 16.05 -8.68
C GLY A 20 9.15 14.66 -8.47
N LEU A 21 8.43 13.59 -8.84
CA LEU A 21 8.86 12.21 -8.93
C LEU A 21 10.00 12.04 -9.95
N VAL A 22 11.22 11.98 -9.43
CA VAL A 22 12.41 11.52 -10.15
C VAL A 22 12.33 10.00 -10.40
N TYR A 23 11.70 9.26 -9.48
CA TYR A 23 11.49 7.82 -9.61
C TYR A 23 10.16 7.40 -8.99
N THR A 24 9.43 6.55 -9.71
CA THR A 24 8.23 5.91 -9.18
C THR A 24 8.14 4.46 -9.65
N ASN A 25 7.95 3.55 -8.69
CA ASN A 25 7.61 2.16 -8.93
C ASN A 25 6.67 1.67 -7.81
N ILE A 26 5.40 2.01 -7.94
CA ILE A 26 4.35 1.61 -7.01
C ILE A 26 3.49 0.54 -7.67
N HIS A 27 3.37 -0.61 -7.00
CA HIS A 27 2.37 -1.60 -7.33
C HIS A 27 1.20 -1.46 -6.33
N SER A 28 -0.02 -1.19 -6.82
CA SER A 28 -1.20 -1.04 -5.95
C SER A 28 -2.49 -1.55 -6.60
N PRO A 29 -2.52 -2.80 -7.14
CA PRO A 29 -3.76 -3.37 -7.64
C PRO A 29 -4.77 -3.49 -6.48
N ARG A 30 -6.00 -3.04 -6.75
CA ARG A 30 -7.11 -3.09 -5.79
C ARG A 30 -7.96 -4.35 -5.94
N GLY A 31 -7.71 -5.14 -6.98
CA GLY A 31 -8.43 -6.37 -7.25
C GLY A 31 -8.01 -7.51 -6.32
N TYR A 32 -8.94 -7.97 -5.50
CA TYR A 32 -8.89 -9.27 -4.84
C TYR A 32 -10.29 -9.85 -4.79
N ARG A 33 -10.44 -11.11 -5.20
CA ARG A 33 -11.70 -11.84 -5.09
C ARG A 33 -11.64 -12.63 -3.79
N SER A 34 -12.25 -12.10 -2.73
CA SER A 34 -12.37 -12.83 -1.48
C SER A 34 -13.22 -14.08 -1.67
N ALA A 35 -12.75 -15.20 -1.14
CA ALA A 35 -13.58 -16.38 -0.98
C ALA A 35 -14.73 -16.07 0.00
N THR A 36 -15.89 -16.65 -0.26
CA THR A 36 -17.02 -16.64 0.67
C THR A 36 -16.95 -17.88 1.57
N PRO A 37 -17.67 -17.91 2.70
CA PRO A 37 -17.82 -19.12 3.51
C PRO A 37 -18.30 -20.37 2.74
N ALA A 38 -18.96 -20.19 1.59
CA ALA A 38 -19.38 -21.31 0.73
C ALA A 38 -18.25 -21.86 -0.15
N ASP A 39 -17.17 -21.09 -0.35
CA ASP A 39 -16.03 -21.44 -1.19
C ASP A 39 -14.89 -22.12 -0.39
N VAL A 40 -15.09 -22.34 0.92
CA VAL A 40 -14.11 -22.93 1.83
C VAL A 40 -14.77 -23.94 2.77
N LYS A 41 -13.98 -24.90 3.26
CA LYS A 41 -14.34 -25.82 4.33
C LYS A 41 -14.27 -25.11 5.68
N VAL A 42 -15.22 -24.21 5.92
CA VAL A 42 -15.28 -23.38 7.14
C VAL A 42 -15.21 -24.27 8.37
N ALA A 43 -14.25 -23.98 9.25
CA ALA A 43 -14.16 -24.55 10.57
C ALA A 43 -14.37 -23.46 11.65
N PRO A 44 -15.02 -23.78 12.78
CA PRO A 44 -15.24 -22.80 13.86
C PRO A 44 -13.93 -22.23 14.44
N ASP A 45 -12.83 -22.97 14.33
CA ASP A 45 -11.50 -22.65 14.82
C ASP A 45 -10.56 -22.04 13.76
N ASP A 46 -11.07 -21.72 12.56
CA ASP A 46 -10.27 -21.07 11.52
C ASP A 46 -9.63 -19.78 12.07
N PRO A 47 -8.30 -19.63 11.98
CA PRO A 47 -7.59 -18.53 12.61
C PRO A 47 -7.88 -17.23 11.87
N THR A 48 -8.05 -16.15 12.63
CA THR A 48 -8.05 -14.80 12.08
C THR A 48 -6.60 -14.39 11.80
N VAL A 49 -6.29 -14.06 10.56
CA VAL A 49 -4.95 -13.63 10.14
C VAL A 49 -5.00 -12.23 9.57
N THR A 50 -3.90 -11.50 9.76
CA THR A 50 -3.74 -10.13 9.26
C THR A 50 -2.44 -10.01 8.50
N GLY A 51 -2.49 -9.34 7.36
CA GLY A 51 -1.33 -9.01 6.54
C GLY A 51 -1.32 -7.54 6.19
N ARG A 52 -0.12 -7.01 5.92
CA ARG A 52 0.09 -5.61 5.59
C ARG A 52 1.11 -5.50 4.48
N SER A 53 0.82 -4.67 3.48
CA SER A 53 1.77 -4.31 2.43
C SER A 53 1.70 -2.81 2.15
N CYS A 54 2.85 -2.17 1.95
CA CYS A 54 2.95 -0.72 1.88
C CYS A 54 3.78 -0.22 0.70
N SER A 55 3.35 0.91 0.15
CA SER A 55 4.16 1.78 -0.68
C SER A 55 4.58 3.00 0.14
N ARG A 56 5.72 3.60 -0.18
CA ARG A 56 6.25 4.77 0.51
C ARG A 56 6.85 5.76 -0.46
N ALA A 57 6.90 7.01 -0.06
CA ALA A 57 7.58 8.06 -0.80
C ALA A 57 8.40 8.95 0.13
N ILE A 58 9.52 9.47 -0.40
CA ILE A 58 10.39 10.42 0.28
C ILE A 58 10.50 11.71 -0.53
N LEU A 59 10.52 12.82 0.19
CA LEU A 59 10.73 14.18 -0.31
C LEU A 59 9.88 14.54 -1.53
N TYR A 60 8.71 13.89 -1.69
CA TYR A 60 7.87 14.01 -2.88
C TYR A 60 8.52 13.62 -4.21
N THR A 61 9.70 12.97 -4.17
CA THR A 61 10.57 12.77 -5.34
C THR A 61 10.84 11.32 -5.69
N VAL A 62 10.83 10.42 -4.71
CA VAL A 62 11.10 9.01 -4.94
C VAL A 62 10.02 8.20 -4.26
N ALA A 63 9.32 7.37 -5.02
CA ALA A 63 8.21 6.56 -4.52
C ALA A 63 8.35 5.09 -4.94
N TRP A 64 8.14 4.16 -4.02
CA TRP A 64 8.30 2.73 -4.28
C TRP A 64 7.48 1.83 -3.36
N GLY A 65 7.36 0.57 -3.77
CA GLY A 65 6.81 -0.51 -2.94
C GLY A 65 5.44 -0.97 -3.41
N ASP A 66 4.89 -1.92 -2.68
CA ASP A 66 3.66 -2.62 -3.05
C ASP A 66 2.61 -2.39 -1.96
N SER A 67 1.58 -1.62 -2.26
CA SER A 67 0.40 -1.42 -1.41
C SER A 67 -0.80 -2.18 -1.96
N GLY A 68 -0.57 -3.11 -2.86
CA GLY A 68 -1.58 -3.95 -3.48
C GLY A 68 -2.26 -4.88 -2.48
N TYR A 69 -3.52 -5.17 -2.76
CA TYR A 69 -4.33 -6.07 -1.94
C TYR A 69 -3.76 -7.50 -1.96
N ALA A 70 -3.30 -7.96 -3.12
CA ALA A 70 -2.70 -9.28 -3.29
C ALA A 70 -1.45 -9.46 -2.43
N ALA A 71 -0.57 -8.45 -2.36
CA ALA A 71 0.61 -8.47 -1.51
C ALA A 71 0.23 -8.51 -0.02
N ALA A 72 -0.74 -7.71 0.41
CA ALA A 72 -1.24 -7.74 1.79
C ALA A 72 -1.86 -9.12 2.15
N THR A 73 -2.58 -9.73 1.22
CA THR A 73 -3.15 -11.08 1.36
C THR A 73 -2.06 -12.14 1.48
N ALA A 74 -1.05 -12.09 0.61
CA ALA A 74 0.10 -13.00 0.65
C ALA A 74 0.84 -12.90 2.00
N ARG A 75 0.99 -11.68 2.54
CA ARG A 75 1.56 -11.45 3.88
C ARG A 75 0.70 -12.01 5.00
N ALA A 76 -0.63 -11.97 4.88
CA ALA A 76 -1.53 -12.56 5.89
C ALA A 76 -1.40 -14.10 5.95
N LEU A 77 -1.21 -14.71 4.78
CA LEU A 77 -1.08 -16.16 4.59
C LEU A 77 0.38 -16.65 4.65
N GLU A 78 1.34 -15.78 4.96
CA GLU A 78 2.75 -16.16 5.08
C GLU A 78 2.90 -17.26 6.16
N GLY A 79 3.61 -18.32 5.79
CA GLY A 79 3.76 -19.53 6.61
C GLY A 79 2.55 -20.47 6.66
N LYS A 80 1.49 -20.23 5.87
CA LYS A 80 0.24 -21.04 5.87
C LYS A 80 -0.07 -21.59 4.47
N PRO A 81 0.73 -22.54 3.95
CA PRO A 81 0.56 -23.06 2.61
C PRO A 81 -0.81 -23.74 2.45
N GLY A 82 -1.48 -23.48 1.32
CA GLY A 82 -2.76 -24.11 0.97
C GLY A 82 -3.99 -23.54 1.68
N LEU A 83 -3.84 -22.53 2.54
CA LEU A 83 -4.98 -21.78 3.07
C LEU A 83 -5.33 -20.60 2.17
N ILE A 84 -6.62 -20.25 2.14
CA ILE A 84 -7.14 -19.06 1.47
C ILE A 84 -7.89 -18.18 2.45
N LEU A 85 -7.92 -16.89 2.16
CA LEU A 85 -8.60 -15.90 2.97
C LEU A 85 -10.08 -15.78 2.58
N TYR A 86 -10.98 -15.93 3.55
CA TYR A 86 -12.41 -15.68 3.44
C TYR A 86 -12.88 -14.71 4.54
N ASP A 87 -14.09 -14.15 4.38
CA ASP A 87 -14.64 -13.09 5.25
C ASP A 87 -13.63 -11.93 5.44
N VAL A 88 -13.14 -11.43 4.31
CA VAL A 88 -11.99 -10.52 4.27
C VAL A 88 -12.45 -9.08 4.43
N LYS A 89 -11.79 -8.37 5.33
CA LYS A 89 -11.89 -6.92 5.51
C LYS A 89 -10.58 -6.28 5.12
N SER A 90 -10.66 -5.12 4.48
CA SER A 90 -9.48 -4.32 4.17
C SER A 90 -9.60 -2.92 4.72
N ASP A 91 -8.46 -2.39 5.15
CA ASP A 91 -8.30 -1.02 5.56
C ASP A 91 -7.05 -0.40 4.90
N ILE A 92 -6.98 0.93 4.89
CA ILE A 92 -5.82 1.68 4.43
C ILE A 92 -5.32 2.55 5.57
N LYS A 93 -4.06 2.36 5.94
CA LYS A 93 -3.35 3.27 6.86
C LYS A 93 -2.43 4.20 6.08
N VAL A 94 -2.63 5.50 6.25
CA VAL A 94 -1.76 6.54 5.69
C VAL A 94 -0.97 7.17 6.83
N THR A 95 0.35 7.23 6.68
CA THR A 95 1.26 7.91 7.59
C THR A 95 2.00 8.99 6.82
N ALA A 96 2.01 10.22 7.36
CA ALA A 96 2.75 11.34 6.79
C ALA A 96 3.58 12.01 7.90
N ILE A 97 4.88 12.19 7.65
CA ILE A 97 5.84 12.73 8.62
C ILE A 97 6.49 13.99 8.05
N GLY A 98 6.66 15.00 8.91
CA GLY A 98 7.39 16.23 8.57
C GLY A 98 6.79 16.93 7.36
N LEU A 99 5.48 17.22 7.40
CA LEU A 99 4.74 17.79 6.25
C LEU A 99 4.90 16.92 4.99
N GLY A 100 4.74 15.61 5.10
CA GLY A 100 4.75 14.66 3.97
C GLY A 100 6.11 14.42 3.29
N LEU A 101 7.21 14.90 3.88
CA LEU A 101 8.57 14.56 3.43
C LEU A 101 8.85 13.06 3.51
N TYR A 102 8.16 12.34 4.39
CA TYR A 102 7.99 10.89 4.29
C TYR A 102 6.51 10.57 4.28
N THR A 103 6.07 9.74 3.35
CA THR A 103 4.73 9.18 3.32
C THR A 103 4.77 7.67 3.19
N GLU A 104 3.85 7.00 3.85
CA GLU A 104 3.65 5.55 3.74
C GLU A 104 2.15 5.27 3.64
N VAL A 105 1.76 4.50 2.63
CA VAL A 105 0.39 4.04 2.42
C VAL A 105 0.40 2.53 2.48
N CYS A 106 -0.28 1.97 3.47
CA CYS A 106 -0.37 0.54 3.70
C CYS A 106 -1.78 0.04 3.48
N THR A 107 -1.93 -1.00 2.67
CA THR A 107 -3.14 -1.83 2.66
C THR A 107 -2.99 -2.88 3.75
N ILE A 108 -3.99 -2.94 4.63
CA ILE A 108 -4.08 -3.91 5.71
C ILE A 108 -5.26 -4.82 5.37
N VAL A 109 -5.03 -6.13 5.39
CA VAL A 109 -6.03 -7.15 5.11
C VAL A 109 -6.16 -8.02 6.35
N THR A 110 -7.38 -8.19 6.82
CA THR A 110 -7.73 -9.10 7.92
C THR A 110 -8.84 -10.02 7.46
N GLY A 111 -8.73 -11.31 7.75
CA GLY A 111 -9.77 -12.27 7.43
C GLY A 111 -9.54 -13.60 8.12
N LYS A 112 -10.42 -14.56 7.87
CA LYS A 112 -10.27 -15.94 8.32
C LYS A 112 -9.48 -16.74 7.29
N ALA A 113 -8.56 -17.58 7.73
CA ALA A 113 -7.79 -18.47 6.86
C ALA A 113 -8.39 -19.87 6.92
N GLY A 114 -9.03 -20.30 5.84
CA GLY A 114 -9.67 -21.61 5.72
C GLY A 114 -9.05 -22.43 4.59
N ARG A 115 -9.33 -23.74 4.57
CA ARG A 115 -9.00 -24.58 3.42
C ARG A 115 -10.06 -24.42 2.32
N PRO A 116 -9.69 -24.34 1.04
CA PRO A 116 -10.66 -24.42 -0.06
C PRO A 116 -11.44 -25.74 -0.05
#